data_AF-C5B3D9-F1
#
_entry.id   AF-C5B3D9-F1
#
_cell.length_a   1.000
_cell.length_b   1.000
_cell.length_c   1.000
_cell.angle_alpha   90.00
_cell.angle_beta   90.00
_cell.angle_gamma   90.00
#
_symmetry.space_group_name_H-M   'P 1'
#
loop_
_entity.id
_entity.type
_entity.pdbx_description
1 polymer ?
#
loop_
_entity_poly.entity_id
_entity_poly.type
_entity_poly.pdbx_seq_one_letter_code
_entity_poly.pdbx_strand_id
1 'polypeptide(L)' 'MSYRVGVLDQDARARQKQAGRDRDAARLRSGEISREQLTRENDFFSALPIGTFRIVSVGGRPLSEAC' A
#
# COMPACT_ATOMS: atom_id res chain seq x y z
N MET A 1 26.27 -4.84 -4.89
CA MET A 1 24.88 -4.33 -5.00
C MET A 1 24.92 -2.99 -5.72
N SER A 2 24.40 -2.91 -6.95
CA SER A 2 24.25 -1.62 -7.66
C SER A 2 22.84 -1.12 -7.40
N TYR A 3 22.68 0.08 -6.84
CA TYR A 3 21.38 0.74 -6.71
C TYR A 3 21.33 1.99 -7.59
N ARG A 4 20.14 2.29 -8.10
CA ARG A 4 19.89 3.53 -8.84
C ARG A 4 19.38 4.56 -7.86
N VAL A 5 20.06 5.69 -7.77
CA VAL A 5 19.57 6.87 -7.06
C VAL A 5 18.65 7.62 -8.00
N GLY A 6 17.36 7.64 -7.71
CA GLY A 6 16.40 8.52 -8.37
C GLY A 6 16.21 9.79 -7.56
N VAL A 7 16.15 10.94 -8.23
CA VAL A 7 15.67 12.18 -7.60
C VAL A 7 14.17 12.05 -7.42
N LEU A 8 13.69 12.20 -6.19
CA LEU A 8 12.26 12.20 -5.89
C LEU A 8 11.66 13.56 -6.30
N ASP A 9 11.00 13.60 -7.45
CA ASP A 9 10.17 14.74 -7.85
C ASP A 9 8.88 14.77 -6.99
N GLN A 10 8.84 15.72 -6.06
CA GLN A 10 7.72 15.89 -5.13
C GLN A 10 6.45 16.36 -5.82
N ASP A 11 6.56 17.18 -6.86
CA ASP A 11 5.41 17.72 -7.59
C ASP A 11 4.76 16.64 -8.45
N ALA A 12 5.59 15.85 -9.13
CA ALA A 12 5.10 14.66 -9.83
C ALA A 12 4.43 13.68 -8.86
N ARG A 13 5.01 13.47 -7.68
CA ARG A 13 4.41 12.58 -6.67
C ARG A 13 3.10 13.13 -6.13
N ALA A 14 3.00 14.43 -5.89
CA ALA A 14 1.77 15.09 -5.46
C ALA A 14 0.65 14.94 -6.51
N ARG A 15 0.95 15.20 -7.79
CA ARG A 15 0.02 15.02 -8.90
C ARG A 15 -0.50 13.58 -9.01
N GLN A 16 0.39 12.59 -8.90
CA GLN A 16 0.00 11.17 -8.92
C GLN A 16 -0.94 10.81 -7.77
N LYS A 17 -0.64 11.28 -6.55
CA LYS A 17 -1.50 11.05 -5.39
C LYS A 17 -2.86 11.72 -5.56
N GLN A 18 -2.91 12.94 -6.08
CA GLN A 18 -4.17 13.64 -6.30
C GLN A 18 -5.04 12.91 -7.33
N ALA A 19 -4.46 12.51 -8.46
CA ALA A 19 -5.18 11.75 -9.49
C ALA A 19 -5.79 10.44 -8.95
N GLY A 20 -5.09 9.75 -8.05
CA GLY A 20 -5.62 8.58 -7.36
C GLY A 20 -6.84 8.90 -6.49
N ARG A 21 -6.74 9.94 -5.66
CA ARG A 21 -7.86 10.40 -4.81
C ARG A 21 -9.07 10.83 -5.62
N ASP A 22 -8.86 11.51 -6.74
CA ASP A 22 -9.95 11.98 -7.60
C ASP A 22 -10.70 10.80 -8.23
N ARG A 23 -9.96 9.75 -8.63
CA ARG A 23 -10.54 8.49 -9.13
C ARG A 23 -11.34 7.78 -8.04
N ASP A 24 -10.77 7.61 -6.85
CA ASP A 24 -11.45 6.96 -5.74
C ASP A 24 -12.72 7.72 -5.34
N ALA A 25 -12.66 9.05 -5.33
CA ALA A 25 -13.82 9.90 -5.08
C ALA A 25 -14.89 9.72 -6.17
N ALA A 26 -14.51 9.55 -7.44
CA ALA A 26 -15.45 9.25 -8.51
C ALA A 26 -16.11 7.87 -8.32
N ARG A 27 -15.34 6.82 -7.99
CA ARG A 27 -15.86 5.46 -7.72
C ARG A 27 -16.81 5.42 -6.52
N LEU A 28 -16.50 6.20 -5.48
CA LEU A 28 -17.40 6.36 -4.31
C LEU A 28 -18.70 7.08 -4.68
N ARG A 29 -18.63 8.15 -5.48
CA ARG A 29 -19.83 8.89 -5.92
C ARG A 29 -20.72 8.09 -6.85
N SER A 30 -20.15 7.25 -7.71
CA SER A 30 -20.91 6.37 -8.60
C SER A 30 -21.50 5.15 -7.87
N GLY A 31 -21.08 4.89 -6.64
CA GLY A 31 -21.45 3.67 -5.90
C GLY A 31 -20.77 2.40 -6.42
N GLU A 32 -19.76 2.54 -7.28
CA GLU A 32 -18.96 1.41 -7.81
C GLU A 32 -18.20 0.68 -6.70
N ILE A 33 -17.80 1.42 -5.66
CA ILE A 33 -17.10 0.88 -4.50
C ILE A 33 -17.67 1.47 -3.21
N SER A 34 -17.75 0.67 -2.15
CA SER A 34 -18.06 1.14 -0.80
C SER A 34 -16.81 1.73 -0.11
N ARG A 35 -17.02 2.51 0.96
CA ARG A 35 -15.89 3.03 1.76
C ARG A 35 -15.07 1.91 2.41
N GLU A 36 -15.72 0.83 2.84
CA GLU A 36 -15.08 -0.33 3.45
C GLU A 36 -14.23 -1.09 2.44
N GLN A 37 -14.75 -1.28 1.22
CA GLN A 37 -14.01 -1.90 0.12
C GLN A 37 -12.80 -1.06 -0.28
N LEU A 38 -12.97 0.26 -0.42
CA LEU A 38 -11.86 1.16 -0.74
C LEU A 38 -10.78 1.16 0.35
N THR A 39 -11.19 1.11 1.63
CA THR A 39 -10.26 0.98 2.75
C THR A 39 -9.46 -0.32 2.67
N ARG A 40 -10.12 -1.44 2.34
CA ARG A 40 -9.44 -2.73 2.17
C ARG A 40 -8.49 -2.74 0.98
N GLU A 41 -8.86 -2.14 -0.16
CA GLU A 41 -7.98 -2.04 -1.35
C GLU A 41 -6.73 -1.20 -1.05
N ASN A 42 -6.89 -0.09 -0.33
CA ASN A 42 -5.81 0.82 0.03
C ASN A 42 -5.00 0.39 1.26
N ASP A 43 -5.36 -0.72 1.92
CA ASP A 43 -4.64 -1.21 3.08
C ASP A 43 -3.20 -1.59 2.70
N PHE A 44 -2.24 -1.29 3.56
CA PHE A 44 -0.83 -1.60 3.32
C PHE A 44 -0.58 -3.10 3.09
N PHE A 45 -1.37 -3.94 3.75
CA PHE A 45 -1.32 -5.39 3.64
C PHE A 45 -2.23 -5.95 2.55
N SER A 46 -2.97 -5.12 1.80
CA SER A 46 -3.90 -5.58 0.75
C SER A 46 -3.19 -6.37 -0.36
N ALA A 47 -1.94 -6.01 -0.65
CA ALA A 47 -1.09 -6.69 -1.62
C ALA A 47 -0.35 -7.90 -1.04
N LEU A 48 -0.40 -8.12 0.28
CA LEU A 48 0.26 -9.24 0.93
C LEU A 48 -0.71 -10.42 0.99
N PRO A 49 -0.30 -11.64 0.58
CA PRO A 49 -1.12 -12.82 0.75
C PRO A 49 -1.12 -13.23 2.22
N ILE A 50 -1.95 -12.57 3.05
CA ILE A 50 -1.94 -12.71 4.52
C ILE A 50 -2.06 -14.18 4.96
N GLY A 51 -2.78 -15.02 4.20
CA GLY A 51 -2.92 -16.44 4.50
C GLY A 51 -1.65 -17.29 4.33
N THR A 52 -0.65 -16.79 3.60
CA THR A 52 0.65 -17.46 3.40
C THR A 52 1.82 -16.61 3.86
N PHE A 53 1.56 -15.38 4.32
CA PHE A 53 2.57 -14.46 4.78
C PHE A 53 3.01 -14.81 6.21
N ARG A 54 4.31 -15.01 6.40
CA ARG A 54 4.94 -15.20 7.71
C ARG A 54 5.92 -14.06 7.97
N ILE A 55 5.69 -13.29 9.04
CA ILE A 55 6.69 -12.35 9.54
C ILE A 55 7.83 -13.20 10.12
N VAL A 56 9.06 -13.00 9.64
CA VAL A 56 10.25 -13.75 10.09
C VAL A 56 11.12 -12.95 11.05
N SER A 57 11.08 -11.62 10.97
CA SER A 57 11.85 -10.73 11.83
C SER A 57 11.20 -9.34 11.94
N VAL A 58 11.45 -8.67 13.06
CA VAL A 58 11.03 -7.28 13.31
C VAL A 58 12.23 -6.52 13.86
N GLY A 59 12.56 -5.36 13.28
CA GLY A 59 13.71 -4.56 13.72
C GLY A 59 15.06 -5.29 13.62
N GLY A 60 15.20 -6.20 12.65
CA GLY A 60 16.41 -7.01 12.47
C GLY A 60 16.56 -8.17 13.47
N ARG A 61 15.60 -8.37 14.36
CA ARG A 61 15.58 -9.51 15.29
C ARG A 61 14.64 -10.59 14.76
N PRO A 62 15.10 -11.85 14.61
CA PRO A 62 14.21 -12.94 14.24
C PRO A 62 13.09 -13.02 15.28
N LEU A 63 11.85 -13.20 14.81
CA LEU A 63 10.78 -13.61 15.71
C LEU A 63 11.17 -15.01 16.19
N SER A 64 11.31 -15.20 17.50
CA SER A 64 11.53 -16.53 18.07
C SER A 64 10.51 -17.47 17.45
N GLU A 65 10.96 -18.60 16.91
CA GLU A 65 10.04 -19.61 16.42
C GLU A 65 9.05 -19.86 17.55
N ALA A 66 7.77 -19.51 17.33
CA ALA A 66 6.73 -19.92 18.23
C ALA A 66 6.76 -21.45 18.20
N CYS A 67 7.10 -22.05 19.35
CA CYS A 67 7.03 -23.50 19.56
C CYS A 67 5.69 -24.07 19.09
#